data_AF-A0A522APS3-F1
#
_entry.id   AF-A0A522APS3-F1
#
_cell.length_a   1.000
_cell.length_b   1.000
_cell.length_c   1.000
_cell.angle_alpha   90.00
_cell.angle_beta   90.00
_cell.angle_gamma   90.00
#
_symmetry.space_group_name_H-M   'P 1'
#
loop_
_entity.id
_entity.type
_entity.pdbx_description
1 polymer ?
#
loop_
_entity_poly.entity_id
_entity_poly.type
_entity_poly.pdbx_seq_one_letter_code
_entity_poly.pdbx_strand_id
1 'polypeptide(L)'
;IDFSSTSFVKDVSRARTFGFMHEIGYLRSKGLALGGSMDNAIVVDETGVLNEDGLRYKDEFVKHKILDAIGDLYLLGYGLIGEFDAEKSGHALNSVLLRKLLSRPDAWEIVTFEGAGEAVPVSYSRPLLAS
;
A
#
# COMPACT_ATOMS: atom_id res chain seq x y z
N ILE A 1 7.84 2.63 -7.73
CA ILE A 1 7.98 1.16 -7.92
C ILE A 1 7.25 0.83 -9.19
N ASP A 2 7.91 0.18 -10.13
CA ASP A 2 7.28 -0.29 -11.35
C ASP A 2 6.80 -1.74 -11.14
N PHE A 3 5.48 -1.94 -11.10
CA PHE A 3 4.86 -3.24 -10.86
C PHE A 3 4.94 -4.19 -12.05
N SER A 4 5.35 -3.71 -13.24
CA SER A 4 5.60 -4.59 -14.38
C SER A 4 6.89 -5.39 -14.20
N SER A 5 7.90 -4.80 -13.54
CA SER A 5 9.22 -5.37 -13.34
C SER A 5 9.48 -5.84 -11.89
N THR A 6 8.72 -5.31 -10.92
CA THR A 6 8.88 -5.60 -9.49
C THR A 6 7.76 -6.50 -8.98
N SER A 7 8.08 -7.53 -8.20
CA SER A 7 7.08 -8.46 -7.67
C SER A 7 6.42 -7.88 -6.42
N PHE A 8 5.15 -7.45 -6.53
CA PHE A 8 4.36 -6.98 -5.37
C PHE A 8 4.44 -7.95 -4.17
N VAL A 9 4.33 -9.25 -4.45
CA VAL A 9 4.38 -10.31 -3.43
C VAL A 9 5.73 -10.32 -2.69
N LYS A 10 6.85 -10.21 -3.40
CA LYS A 10 8.19 -10.30 -2.78
C LYS A 10 8.61 -8.98 -2.14
N ASP A 11 8.30 -7.87 -2.78
CA ASP A 11 8.95 -6.59 -2.51
C ASP A 11 8.10 -5.62 -1.69
N VAL A 12 6.77 -5.77 -1.68
CA VAL A 12 5.86 -4.82 -1.02
C VAL A 12 4.97 -5.50 0.02
N SER A 13 4.44 -6.70 -0.28
CA SER A 13 3.37 -7.32 0.52
C SER A 13 3.70 -7.58 1.99
N ARG A 14 4.98 -7.78 2.33
CA ARG A 14 5.40 -8.09 3.71
C ARG A 14 5.75 -6.84 4.53
N ALA A 15 5.62 -5.64 3.98
CA ALA A 15 5.96 -4.42 4.71
C ALA A 15 4.94 -4.13 5.82
N ARG A 16 5.39 -4.17 7.08
CA ARG A 16 4.53 -3.99 8.25
C ARG A 16 4.15 -2.53 8.48
N THR A 17 3.01 -2.35 9.13
CA THR A 17 2.63 -1.04 9.67
C THR A 17 3.56 -0.62 10.79
N PHE A 18 3.59 0.68 11.11
CA PHE A 18 4.51 1.24 12.07
C PHE A 18 3.90 2.38 12.87
N GLY A 19 4.41 2.60 14.08
CA GLY A 19 4.00 3.69 14.94
C GLY A 19 5.09 4.08 15.94
N PHE A 20 4.93 5.26 16.54
CA PHE A 20 5.89 5.77 17.52
C PHE A 20 5.51 5.39 18.94
N MET A 21 6.49 4.97 19.75
CA MET A 21 6.27 4.49 21.11
C MET A 21 5.55 5.53 22.00
N HIS A 22 5.90 6.80 21.84
CA HIS A 22 5.29 7.90 22.60
C HIS A 22 3.81 8.17 22.22
N GLU A 23 3.37 7.75 21.02
CA GLU A 23 1.98 7.91 20.58
C GLU A 23 1.07 6.77 21.03
N ILE A 24 1.62 5.58 21.29
CA ILE A 24 0.82 4.37 21.61
C ILE A 24 -0.07 4.60 22.83
N GLY A 25 0.46 5.20 23.89
CA GLY A 25 -0.32 5.50 25.11
C GLY A 25 -1.48 6.45 24.83
N TYR A 26 -1.24 7.49 24.03
CA TYR A 26 -2.27 8.44 23.62
C TYR A 26 -3.33 7.77 22.74
N LEU A 27 -2.93 6.99 21.73
CA LEU A 27 -3.85 6.27 20.85
C LEU A 27 -4.75 5.30 21.64
N ARG A 28 -4.16 4.52 22.56
CA ARG A 28 -4.91 3.62 23.44
C ARG A 28 -5.90 4.36 24.33
N SER A 29 -5.53 5.53 24.86
CA SER A 29 -6.45 6.38 25.64
C SER A 29 -7.67 6.86 24.84
N LYS A 30 -7.58 6.87 23.51
CA LYS A 30 -8.67 7.19 22.56
C LYS A 30 -9.38 5.95 22.01
N GLY A 31 -9.08 4.76 22.52
CA GLY A 31 -9.65 3.50 22.02
C GLY A 31 -9.06 3.03 20.68
N LEU A 32 -7.92 3.56 20.26
CA LEU A 32 -7.21 3.20 19.03
C LEU A 32 -6.01 2.28 19.35
N ALA A 33 -5.54 1.52 18.35
CA ALA A 33 -4.37 0.64 18.47
C ALA A 33 -4.43 -0.36 19.66
N LEU A 34 -5.64 -0.78 20.07
CA LEU A 34 -5.84 -1.67 21.22
C LEU A 34 -5.23 -3.05 21.03
N GLY A 35 -5.20 -3.55 19.79
CA GLY A 35 -4.54 -4.81 19.41
C GLY A 35 -3.09 -4.65 18.93
N GLY A 36 -2.53 -3.45 18.97
CA GLY A 36 -1.17 -3.19 18.50
C GLY A 36 -0.12 -3.81 19.44
N SER A 37 0.76 -4.66 18.88
CA SER A 37 1.93 -5.25 19.55
C SER A 37 3.15 -5.21 18.62
N MET A 38 4.33 -5.51 19.16
CA MET A 38 5.55 -5.61 18.35
C MET A 38 5.52 -6.79 17.34
N ASP A 39 4.57 -7.72 17.49
CA ASP A 39 4.39 -8.84 16.56
C ASP A 39 3.71 -8.41 15.26
N ASN A 40 2.86 -7.37 15.33
CA ASN A 40 2.04 -6.91 14.22
C ASN A 40 2.37 -5.49 13.72
N ALA A 41 3.14 -4.71 14.48
CA ALA A 41 3.59 -3.39 14.10
C ALA A 41 5.08 -3.18 14.40
N ILE A 42 5.73 -2.36 13.59
CA ILE A 42 7.05 -1.82 13.89
C ILE A 42 6.87 -0.68 14.88
N VAL A 43 7.57 -0.75 16.00
CA VAL A 43 7.54 0.31 17.01
C VAL A 43 8.86 1.06 16.97
N VAL A 44 8.77 2.38 16.87
CA VAL A 44 9.93 3.28 16.76
C VAL A 44 9.95 4.23 17.95
N ASP A 45 11.12 4.45 18.54
CA ASP A 45 11.36 5.47 19.56
C ASP A 45 12.44 6.48 19.10
N GLU A 46 12.93 7.32 20.01
CA GLU A 46 13.98 8.31 19.70
C GLU A 46 15.33 7.68 19.38
N THR A 47 15.55 6.43 19.77
CA THR A 47 16.80 5.68 19.60
C THR A 47 16.79 4.77 18.38
N GLY A 48 15.61 4.35 17.91
CA GLY A 48 15.44 3.59 16.67
C GLY A 48 14.26 2.62 16.71
N VAL A 49 14.42 1.50 16.00
CA VAL A 49 13.43 0.43 15.93
C VAL A 49 13.54 -0.47 17.16
N LEU A 50 12.41 -0.72 17.83
CA LEU A 50 12.35 -1.53 19.07
C LEU A 50 12.15 -3.03 18.83
N ASN A 51 11.69 -3.44 17.65
CA ASN A 51 11.48 -4.85 17.34
C ASN A 51 12.82 -5.62 17.36
N GLU A 52 12.91 -6.69 18.14
CA GLU A 52 14.15 -7.48 18.31
C GLU A 52 14.68 -8.06 16.98
N ASP A 53 13.77 -8.53 16.12
CA ASP A 53 14.11 -9.04 14.78
C ASP A 53 14.40 -7.93 13.75
N GLY A 54 14.27 -6.66 14.15
CA GLY A 54 14.47 -5.49 13.29
C GLY A 54 13.46 -5.37 12.15
N LEU A 55 13.94 -4.87 11.01
CA LEU A 55 13.15 -4.61 9.80
C LEU A 55 13.28 -5.77 8.80
N ARG A 56 12.19 -6.07 8.09
CA ARG A 56 12.15 -7.02 6.95
C ARG A 56 12.84 -6.43 5.72
N TYR A 57 12.79 -5.11 5.58
CA TYR A 57 13.41 -4.35 4.50
C TYR A 57 14.07 -3.10 5.05
N LYS A 58 15.18 -2.66 4.44
CA LYS A 58 15.84 -1.41 4.83
C LYS A 58 14.92 -0.18 4.69
N ASP A 59 14.01 -0.24 3.74
CA ASP A 59 13.04 0.79 3.36
C ASP A 59 11.58 0.40 3.71
N GLU A 60 11.39 -0.46 4.73
CA GLU A 60 10.09 -1.04 5.09
C GLU A 60 9.00 0.01 5.34
N PHE A 61 9.34 1.16 5.93
CA PHE A 61 8.40 2.26 6.18
C PHE A 61 7.80 2.83 4.89
N VAL A 62 8.64 3.09 3.88
CA VAL A 62 8.20 3.62 2.58
C VAL A 62 7.43 2.55 1.81
N LYS A 63 7.90 1.29 1.86
CA LYS A 63 7.18 0.17 1.23
C LYS A 63 5.80 -0.03 1.83
N HIS A 64 5.62 0.16 3.14
CA HIS A 64 4.31 0.13 3.76
C HIS A 64 3.41 1.26 3.27
N LYS A 65 3.94 2.48 3.05
CA LYS A 65 3.16 3.57 2.43
C LYS A 65 2.76 3.29 0.99
N ILE A 66 3.59 2.58 0.25
CA ILE A 66 3.22 2.09 -1.09
C ILE A 66 2.13 1.02 -0.98
N LEU A 67 2.21 0.12 0.00
CA LEU A 67 1.19 -0.89 0.28
C LEU A 67 -0.16 -0.24 0.63
N ASP A 68 -0.16 0.75 1.52
CA ASP A 68 -1.34 1.57 1.88
C ASP A 68 -1.96 2.22 0.63
N ALA A 69 -1.13 2.88 -0.20
CA ALA A 69 -1.59 3.56 -1.39
C ALA A 69 -2.23 2.60 -2.41
N ILE A 70 -1.66 1.41 -2.63
CA ILE A 70 -2.25 0.40 -3.51
C ILE A 70 -3.64 -0.01 -3.00
N GLY A 71 -3.77 -0.24 -1.68
CA GLY A 71 -5.05 -0.56 -1.06
C GLY A 71 -6.08 0.56 -1.23
N ASP A 72 -5.68 1.80 -0.97
CA ASP A 72 -6.55 2.96 -1.14
C ASP A 72 -6.99 3.16 -2.59
N LEU A 73 -6.07 3.05 -3.57
CA LEU A 73 -6.36 3.18 -5.00
C LEU A 73 -7.32 2.11 -5.50
N TYR A 74 -7.26 0.90 -4.92
CA TYR A 74 -8.15 -0.20 -5.28
C TYR A 74 -9.62 0.04 -4.86
N LEU A 75 -9.90 1.07 -4.06
CA LEU A 75 -11.27 1.52 -3.78
C LEU A 75 -12.00 2.05 -5.04
N LEU A 76 -11.29 2.26 -6.15
CA LEU A 76 -11.90 2.49 -7.46
C LEU A 76 -12.67 1.26 -8.00
N GLY A 77 -12.39 0.07 -7.48
CA GLY A 77 -13.03 -1.18 -7.90
C GLY A 77 -12.40 -1.84 -9.13
N TYR A 78 -11.37 -1.24 -9.71
CA TYR A 78 -10.66 -1.73 -10.90
C TYR A 78 -9.15 -1.67 -10.71
N GLY A 79 -8.41 -2.49 -11.47
CA GLY A 79 -6.97 -2.33 -11.62
C GLY A 79 -6.65 -1.01 -12.33
N LEU A 80 -5.64 -0.29 -11.85
CA LEU A 80 -5.23 0.99 -12.41
C LEU A 80 -4.10 0.79 -13.43
N ILE A 81 -4.27 1.35 -14.63
CA ILE A 81 -3.19 1.53 -15.60
C ILE A 81 -2.81 3.01 -15.57
N GLY A 82 -1.68 3.33 -14.96
CA GLY A 82 -1.22 4.70 -14.78
C GLY A 82 -0.09 4.79 -13.76
N GLU A 83 0.29 6.02 -13.44
CA GLU A 83 1.32 6.34 -12.44
C GLU A 83 0.69 7.06 -11.25
N PHE A 84 1.15 6.74 -10.05
CA PHE A 84 0.73 7.39 -8.81
C PHE A 84 1.96 7.95 -8.10
N ASP A 85 2.02 9.27 -8.04
CA ASP A 85 3.03 10.01 -7.30
C ASP A 85 2.43 10.66 -6.07
N ALA A 86 3.10 10.48 -4.94
CA ALA A 86 2.65 10.98 -3.66
C ALA A 86 3.82 11.50 -2.81
N GLU A 87 3.68 12.74 -2.33
CA GLU A 87 4.59 13.31 -1.34
C GLU A 87 3.86 13.42 0.01
N LYS A 88 4.34 12.67 1.01
CA LYS A 88 3.78 12.64 2.37
C LYS A 88 2.26 12.38 2.41
N SER A 89 1.74 11.63 1.44
CA SER A 89 0.32 11.29 1.38
C SER A 89 -0.07 10.28 2.45
N GLY A 90 -1.35 10.30 2.83
CA GLY A 90 -2.00 9.30 3.65
C GLY A 90 -3.44 9.06 3.17
N HIS A 91 -4.16 8.17 3.85
CA HIS A 91 -5.49 7.70 3.42
C HIS A 91 -6.48 8.82 3.07
N ALA A 92 -6.49 9.90 3.87
CA ALA A 92 -7.38 11.04 3.62
C ALA A 92 -7.09 11.73 2.27
N LEU A 93 -5.81 11.97 1.96
CA LEU A 93 -5.42 12.62 0.71
C LEU A 93 -5.61 11.69 -0.50
N ASN A 94 -5.32 10.40 -0.35
CA ASN A 94 -5.60 9.38 -1.36
C ASN A 94 -7.11 9.33 -1.68
N SER A 95 -7.98 9.35 -0.67
CA SER A 95 -9.44 9.39 -0.89
C SER A 95 -9.89 10.66 -1.62
N VAL A 96 -9.32 11.82 -1.29
CA VAL A 96 -9.61 13.08 -1.98
C VAL A 96 -9.18 13.03 -3.45
N LEU A 97 -8.00 12.45 -3.74
CA LEU A 97 -7.52 12.25 -5.11
C LEU A 97 -8.51 11.39 -5.91
N LEU A 98 -8.92 10.25 -5.37
CA LEU A 98 -9.86 9.34 -6.04
C LEU A 98 -11.20 10.02 -6.33
N ARG A 99 -11.75 10.75 -5.36
CA ARG A 99 -13.00 11.52 -5.56
C ARG A 99 -12.86 12.56 -6.67
N LYS A 100 -11.72 13.25 -6.75
CA LYS A 100 -11.45 14.20 -7.83
C LYS A 100 -11.33 13.51 -9.19
N LEU A 101 -10.63 12.38 -9.27
CA LEU A 101 -10.52 11.59 -10.50
C LEU A 101 -11.92 11.15 -10.99
N LEU A 102 -12.73 10.59 -10.11
CA LEU A 102 -14.10 10.16 -10.45
C LEU A 102 -15.01 11.32 -10.86
N SER A 103 -14.79 12.53 -10.32
CA SER A 103 -15.54 13.74 -10.73
C SER A 103 -15.15 14.26 -12.12
N ARG A 104 -14.11 13.70 -12.74
CA ARG A 104 -13.57 14.11 -14.03
C ARG A 104 -13.54 12.94 -15.02
N PRO A 105 -14.69 12.61 -15.66
CA PRO A 105 -14.77 11.53 -16.64
C PRO A 105 -13.89 11.73 -17.88
N ASP A 106 -13.42 12.96 -18.13
CA ASP A 106 -12.45 13.29 -19.18
C ASP A 106 -11.02 12.82 -18.87
N ALA A 107 -10.75 12.45 -17.61
CA ALA A 107 -9.41 12.11 -17.13
C ALA A 107 -9.14 10.60 -17.04
N TRP A 108 -10.12 9.75 -17.34
CA TRP A 108 -9.97 8.29 -17.31
C TRP A 108 -10.92 7.60 -18.29
N GLU A 109 -10.58 6.36 -18.63
CA GLU A 109 -11.43 5.47 -19.42
C GLU A 109 -11.37 4.05 -18.84
N ILE A 110 -12.43 3.27 -19.08
CA ILE A 110 -12.43 1.83 -18.79
C ILE A 110 -12.03 1.09 -20.04
N VAL A 111 -10.98 0.27 -19.92
CA VAL A 111 -10.46 -0.58 -21.00
C VAL A 111 -10.53 -2.05 -20.60
N THR A 112 -10.73 -2.91 -21.58
CA THR A 112 -10.73 -4.37 -21.45
C THR A 112 -9.78 -4.97 -22.48
N PHE A 113 -9.07 -6.02 -22.10
CA PHE A 113 -8.16 -6.75 -22.98
C PHE A 113 -8.68 -8.19 -23.11
N GLU A 114 -9.14 -8.58 -24.29
CA GLU A 114 -9.80 -9.88 -24.52
C GLU A 114 -8.91 -10.87 -25.30
N GLY A 115 -7.83 -10.38 -25.93
CA GLY A 115 -7.00 -11.17 -26.85
C GLY A 115 -5.79 -11.85 -26.20
N ALA A 116 -5.61 -13.15 -26.48
CA ALA A 116 -4.33 -13.83 -26.27
C ALA A 116 -3.29 -13.30 -27.29
N GLY A 117 -2.59 -12.24 -26.92
CA GLY A 117 -1.56 -11.59 -27.78
C GLY A 117 -1.64 -10.07 -27.83
N GLU A 118 -2.65 -9.44 -27.21
CA GLU A 118 -2.63 -8.00 -27.01
C GLU A 118 -1.51 -7.63 -26.04
N ALA A 119 -0.76 -6.57 -26.37
CA ALA A 119 0.27 -6.02 -25.51
C ALA A 119 -0.42 -5.35 -24.30
N VAL A 120 -0.68 -6.13 -23.25
CA VAL A 120 -1.23 -5.61 -22.01
C VAL A 120 -0.10 -4.93 -21.24
N PRO A 121 -0.25 -3.65 -20.85
CA PRO A 121 0.80 -2.91 -20.14
C PRO A 121 1.06 -3.46 -18.73
N VAL A 122 0.12 -4.24 -18.18
CA VAL A 122 0.20 -4.86 -16.86
C VAL A 122 0.01 -6.37 -16.99
N SER A 123 0.98 -7.14 -16.49
CA SER A 123 0.92 -8.60 -16.45
C SER A 123 0.63 -9.09 -15.02
N TYR A 124 -0.34 -9.97 -14.88
CA TYR A 124 -0.66 -10.62 -13.60
C TYR A 124 -0.01 -12.01 -13.53
N SER A 125 0.36 -12.44 -12.32
CA SER A 125 0.81 -13.81 -12.09
C SER A 125 -0.30 -14.79 -12.47
N ARG A 126 0.07 -15.96 -13.03
CA ARG A 126 -0.89 -17.02 -13.31
C ARG A 126 -1.65 -17.37 -12.03
N PRO A 127 -2.99 -17.54 -12.09
CA PRO A 127 -3.74 -17.99 -10.93
C PRO A 127 -3.18 -19.34 -10.50
N LEU A 128 -2.94 -19.49 -9.19
CA LEU A 128 -2.70 -20.80 -8.62
C LEU A 128 -4.03 -21.55 -8.75
N LEU A 129 -4.10 -22.45 -9.73
CA LEU A 129 -5.20 -23.40 -9.80
C LEU A 129 -5.16 -24.19 -8.49
N ALA A 130 -6.21 -24.07 -7.69
CA ALA A 130 -6.37 -24.88 -6.50
C ALA A 130 -6.37 -26.35 -6.94
N SER A 131 -5.30 -27.07 -6.58
CA SER A 131 -5.16 -28.51 -6.73
C SER A 131 -5.95 -29.24 -5.64
#